data_AF-A0AAJ5JMU7-F1
#
_entry.id   AF-A0AAJ5JMU7-F1
#
_cell.length_a   1.000
_cell.length_b   1.000
_cell.length_c   1.000
_cell.angle_alpha   90.00
_cell.angle_beta   90.00
_cell.angle_gamma   90.00
#
_symmetry.space_group_name_H-M   'P 1'
#
loop_
_entity.id
_entity.type
_entity.pdbx_description
1 polymer ?
#
loop_
_entity_poly.entity_id
_entity_poly.type
_entity_poly.pdbx_seq_one_letter_code
_entity_poly.pdbx_strand_id
1 'polypeptide(L)' 'MEFNEQKVDINDLVISAGNLAAALDGIEAFLFHRFGDANVNLKDISALNGLIASVKSLSEEHYQNVESFDGGQ' A
#
# COMPACT_ATOMS: atom_id res chain seq x y z
N MET A 1 -19.21 -23.37 15.11
CA MET A 1 -18.92 -22.23 14.22
C MET A 1 -17.70 -22.64 13.45
N GLU A 2 -17.86 -23.00 12.17
CA GLU A 2 -16.71 -23.23 11.30
C GLU A 2 -16.12 -21.85 11.00
N PHE A 3 -14.87 -21.63 11.42
CA PHE A 3 -14.09 -20.52 10.92
C PHE A 3 -13.73 -20.89 9.49
N ASN A 4 -14.35 -20.24 8.51
CA ASN A 4 -13.87 -20.31 7.13
C ASN A 4 -12.49 -19.67 7.11
N GLU A 5 -11.44 -20.49 7.14
CA GLU A 5 -10.10 -20.05 6.77
C GLU A 5 -10.18 -19.59 5.31
N GLN A 6 -10.25 -18.28 5.13
CA GLN A 6 -10.26 -17.69 3.80
C GLN A 6 -8.86 -17.87 3.23
N LYS A 7 -8.67 -18.94 2.46
CA LYS A 7 -7.39 -19.27 1.84
C LYS A 7 -7.02 -18.13 0.89
N VAL A 8 -5.91 -17.46 1.17
CA VAL A 8 -5.38 -16.37 0.32
C VAL A 8 -5.03 -16.97 -1.05
N ASP A 9 -5.61 -16.43 -2.13
CA ASP A 9 -5.26 -16.81 -3.51
C ASP A 9 -3.97 -16.10 -3.94
N ILE A 10 -3.11 -16.78 -4.69
CA ILE A 10 -1.93 -16.17 -5.31
C ILE A 10 -2.32 -14.99 -6.22
N ASN A 11 -3.51 -15.02 -6.84
CA ASN A 11 -4.01 -13.89 -7.61
C ASN A 11 -4.25 -12.66 -6.73
N ASP A 12 -4.76 -12.84 -5.51
CA ASP A 12 -5.00 -11.74 -4.57
C ASP A 12 -3.67 -11.13 -4.11
N LEU A 13 -2.64 -11.96 -3.90
CA LEU A 13 -1.28 -11.47 -3.62
C LEU A 13 -0.74 -10.64 -4.79
N VAL A 14 -0.85 -11.14 -6.02
CA VAL A 14 -0.36 -10.41 -7.21
C VAL A 14 -1.09 -9.07 -7.39
N ILE A 15 -2.41 -9.05 -7.21
CA ILE A 15 -3.21 -7.82 -7.28
C ILE A 15 -2.77 -6.84 -6.18
N SER A 16 -2.63 -7.31 -4.95
CA SER A 16 -2.20 -6.51 -3.81
C SER A 16 -0.80 -5.90 -4.04
N ALA A 17 0.16 -6.68 -4.56
CA ALA A 17 1.48 -6.19 -4.92
C ALA A 17 1.42 -5.13 -6.05
N GLY A 18 0.57 -5.33 -7.05
CA GLY A 18 0.32 -4.36 -8.11
C GLY A 18 -0.24 -3.03 -7.59
N ASN A 19 -1.20 -3.10 -6.66
CA ASN A 19 -1.77 -1.91 -6.01
C ASN A 19 -0.71 -1.15 -5.20
N LEU A 20 0.18 -1.87 -4.52
CA LEU A 20 1.31 -1.29 -3.79
C LEU A 20 2.28 -0.53 -4.72
N ALA A 21 2.64 -1.14 -5.85
CA ALA A 21 3.48 -0.49 -6.85
C ALA A 21 2.82 0.79 -7.40
N ALA A 22 1.54 0.72 -7.77
CA ALA A 22 0.80 1.87 -8.26
C ALA A 22 0.67 2.99 -7.21
N ALA A 23 0.56 2.64 -5.92
CA ALA A 23 0.52 3.61 -4.84
C ALA A 23 1.87 4.33 -4.66
N LEU A 24 2.99 3.62 -4.81
CA LEU A 24 4.33 4.22 -4.80
C LEU A 24 4.52 5.18 -5.99
N ASP A 25 4.10 4.79 -7.19
CA ASP A 25 4.14 5.65 -8.37
C ASP A 25 3.31 6.92 -8.16
N GLY A 26 2.13 6.79 -7.53
CA GLY A 26 1.27 7.92 -7.18
C GLY A 26 1.92 8.89 -6.18
N ILE A 27 2.67 8.37 -5.20
CA ILE A 27 3.44 9.19 -4.25
C ILE A 27 4.55 9.94 -4.98
N GLU A 28 5.29 9.26 -5.86
CA GLU A 28 6.36 9.89 -6.63
C GLU A 28 5.82 11.02 -7.51
N ALA A 29 4.72 10.79 -8.22
CA ALA A 29 4.05 11.80 -9.03
C ALA A 29 3.54 12.98 -8.16
N PHE A 30 2.98 12.71 -6.98
CA PHE A 30 2.56 13.75 -6.04
C PHE A 30 3.74 14.60 -5.58
N LEU A 31 4.86 13.98 -5.21
CA LEU A 31 6.07 14.69 -4.82
C LEU A 31 6.60 15.56 -5.96
N PHE A 32 6.71 14.99 -7.17
CA PHE A 32 7.19 15.72 -8.35
C PHE A 32 6.32 16.96 -8.63
N HIS A 33 5.00 16.80 -8.65
CA HIS A 33 4.09 17.89 -8.98
C HIS A 33 3.91 18.91 -7.85
N ARG A 34 3.88 18.47 -6.59
CA ARG A 34 3.52 19.33 -5.46
C ARG A 34 4.71 19.91 -4.71
N PHE A 35 5.80 19.15 -4.61
CA PHE A 35 7.02 19.59 -3.93
C PHE A 35 8.08 20.14 -4.91
N GLY A 36 7.86 20.01 -6.22
CA GLY A 36 8.60 20.77 -7.23
C GLY A 36 8.18 22.25 -7.33
N ASP A 37 7.07 22.63 -6.70
CA ASP A 37 6.55 24.00 -6.65
C ASP A 37 7.08 24.76 -5.43
N ALA A 38 7.33 26.07 -5.54
CA ALA A 38 7.96 26.87 -4.48
C ALA A 38 7.05 27.11 -3.25
N ASN A 39 5.77 26.78 -3.36
CA ASN A 39 4.74 27.09 -2.36
C ASN A 39 4.13 25.82 -1.72
N VAL A 40 4.99 24.92 -1.26
CA VAL A 40 4.58 23.80 -0.40
C VAL A 40 3.99 24.35 0.89
N ASN A 41 2.79 23.90 1.25
CA ASN A 41 2.14 24.28 2.50
C ASN A 41 1.90 23.07 3.41
N LEU A 42 1.43 23.33 4.64
CA LEU A 42 1.21 22.28 5.64
C LEU A 42 0.20 21.22 5.18
N LYS A 43 -0.81 21.59 4.39
CA LYS A 43 -1.80 20.64 3.86
C LYS A 43 -1.14 19.64 2.90
N ASP A 44 -0.15 20.07 2.13
CA ASP A 44 0.60 19.20 1.22
C ASP A 44 1.44 18.18 1.99
N ILE A 45 2.08 18.63 3.07
CA ILE A 45 2.85 17.76 3.98
C ILE A 45 1.93 16.77 4.69
N SER A 46 0.76 17.21 5.19
CA SER A 46 -0.23 16.33 5.79
C SER A 46 -0.77 15.30 4.81
N ALA A 47 -1.02 15.68 3.55
CA ALA A 47 -1.46 14.77 2.50
C ALA A 47 -0.39 13.71 2.20
N LEU A 48 0.88 14.11 2.09
CA LEU A 48 2.00 13.19 1.91
C LEU A 48 2.11 12.19 3.07
N ASN A 49 2.03 12.67 4.31
CA ASN A 49 2.06 11.81 5.49
C ASN A 49 0.91 10.79 5.50
N GLY A 50 -0.28 11.22 5.07
CA GLY A 50 -1.43 10.32 4.89
C GLY A 50 -1.16 9.23 3.86
N LEU A 51 -0.65 9.60 2.68
CA LEU A 51 -0.29 8.65 1.63
C LEU A 51 0.77 7.64 2.09
N ILE A 52 1.82 8.11 2.76
CA ILE A 52 2.87 7.25 3.32
C ILE A 52 2.27 6.27 4.35
N ALA A 53 1.38 6.75 5.23
CA ALA A 53 0.74 5.89 6.22
C ALA A 53 -0.12 4.81 5.56
N SER A 54 -0.90 5.17 4.54
CA SER A 54 -1.71 4.20 3.77
C SER A 54 -0.85 3.15 3.07
N VAL A 55 0.26 3.54 2.43
CA VAL A 55 1.18 2.59 1.80
C VAL A 55 1.81 1.66 2.82
N LYS A 56 2.18 2.16 4.00
CA LYS A 56 2.70 1.29 5.08
C LYS A 56 1.68 0.25 5.50
N SER A 57 0.42 0.64 5.72
CA SER A 57 -0.64 -0.30 6.08
C SER A 57 -0.88 -1.34 4.98
N LEU A 58 -0.91 -0.94 3.71
CA LEU A 58 -1.04 -1.87 2.58
C LEU A 58 0.14 -2.85 2.49
N SER A 59 1.36 -2.39 2.76
CA SER A 59 2.56 -3.25 2.79
C SER A 59 2.50 -4.27 3.92
N GLU A 60 2.06 -3.85 5.12
CA GLU A 60 1.90 -4.74 6.27
C GLU A 60 0.83 -5.80 6.01
N GLU A 61 -0.31 -5.41 5.45
CA GLU A 61 -1.38 -6.33 5.05
C GLU A 61 -0.89 -7.31 3.97
N HIS A 62 -0.19 -6.82 2.94
CA HIS A 62 0.37 -7.68 1.91
C HIS A 62 1.36 -8.69 2.48
N TYR A 63 2.24 -8.26 3.39
CA TYR A 63 3.18 -9.15 4.07
C TYR A 63 2.46 -10.24 4.87
N GLN A 64 1.44 -9.88 5.66
CA GLN A 64 0.63 -10.85 6.40
C GLN A 64 -0.07 -11.86 5.48
N ASN A 65 -0.57 -11.40 4.33
CA ASN A 65 -1.19 -12.26 3.33
C ASN A 65 -0.18 -13.23 2.71
N VAL A 66 1.07 -12.79 2.45
CA VAL A 66 2.15 -13.66 1.96
C VAL A 66 2.52 -14.70 3.02
N GLU A 67 2.71 -14.31 4.28
CA GLU A 67 2.99 -15.26 5.38
C GLU A 67 1.87 -16.30 5.53
N SER A 68 0.62 -15.87 5.41
CA SER A 68 -0.55 -16.76 5.50
C SER A 68 -0.65 -17.73 4.33
N PHE A 69 -0.16 -17.34 3.15
CA PHE A 69 -0.08 -18.21 1.97
C PHE A 69 1.06 -19.24 2.08
N ASP A 70 2.23 -18.81 2.56
CA ASP A 70 3.42 -19.66 2.71
C ASP A 70 3.29 -20.66 3.87
N GLY A 71 2.68 -20.24 4.99
CA GLY A 71 2.39 -21.10 6.14
C GLY A 71 1.25 -22.12 5.93
N GLY A 72 0.57 -22.07 4.77
CA GLY A 72 -0.51 -22.97 4.37
C GLY A 72 -0.12 -24.05 3.36
N GLN A 73 1.18 -24.21 3.07
CA GLN A 73 1.75 -25.29 2.24
C GLN A 73 2.27 -26.46 3.07
#